data_AF-A0A9W8JQX2-F1
#
_entry.id   AF-A0A9W8JQX2-F1
#
_cell.length_a   1.000
_cell.length_b   1.000
_cell.length_c   1.000
_cell.angle_alpha   90.00
_cell.angle_beta   90.00
_cell.angle_gamma   90.00
#
_symmetry.space_group_name_H-M   'P 1'
#
loop_
_entity.id
_entity.type
_entity.pdbx_description
1 polymer ?
#
loop_
_entity_poly.entity_id
_entity_poly.type
_entity_poly.pdbx_seq_one_letter_code
_entity_poly.pdbx_strand_id
1 'polypeptide(L)'
;MGRAKKYLTPEQKADANRAKSRRHYEKKKDKINNKRRREYHKAKAHTDCAPGILVPPERHGSALQPQDPLHLWMEQNDRIKNRLLKITGKEPAIFVDEISLRYLSDGNKDTLHTHATQLGKLQKAIYRCQNEVLTLAGMGPEYHAVDKTVILIRTIVGWVEEVLCYAMVELSEVRRLREERGFMYQIG
;
A
#
# COMPACT_ATOMS: atom_id res chain seq x y z
N MET A 1 47.05 -17.52 23.79
CA MET A 1 47.23 -16.63 22.62
C MET A 1 45.88 -16.44 21.94
N GLY A 2 45.25 -15.26 22.05
CA GLY A 2 43.95 -15.00 21.44
C GLY A 2 44.04 -14.84 19.91
N ARG A 3 43.04 -15.30 19.17
CA ARG A 3 42.99 -15.14 17.71
C ARG A 3 42.79 -13.66 17.35
N ALA A 4 43.68 -13.10 16.54
CA ALA A 4 43.59 -11.70 16.10
C ALA A 4 42.26 -11.41 15.38
N LYS A 5 41.67 -10.24 15.67
CA LYS A 5 40.45 -9.77 15.01
C LYS A 5 40.76 -9.46 13.53
N LYS A 6 39.95 -10.01 12.64
CA LYS A 6 40.09 -9.86 11.18
C LYS A 6 39.78 -8.44 10.67
N TYR A 7 38.99 -7.68 11.40
CA TYR A 7 38.59 -6.31 11.08
C TYR A 7 38.82 -5.43 12.30
N LEU A 8 39.39 -4.25 12.08
CA LEU A 8 39.71 -3.29 13.15
C LEU A 8 38.54 -2.34 13.39
N THR A 9 37.79 -2.00 12.34
CA THR A 9 36.64 -1.08 12.41
C THR A 9 35.35 -1.76 11.93
N PRO A 10 34.17 -1.27 12.38
CA PRO A 10 32.89 -1.74 11.88
C PRO A 10 32.70 -1.46 10.38
N GLU A 11 33.26 -0.37 9.87
CA GLU A 11 33.22 -0.01 8.44
C GLU A 11 33.96 -1.04 7.56
N GLN A 12 35.16 -1.45 7.96
CA GLN A 12 35.91 -2.50 7.26
C GLN A 12 35.15 -3.82 7.18
N LYS A 13 34.41 -4.17 8.24
CA LYS A 13 33.55 -5.35 8.27
C LYS A 13 32.38 -5.19 7.29
N ALA A 14 31.75 -4.01 7.23
CA ALA A 14 30.67 -3.73 6.30
C ALA A 14 31.14 -3.81 4.84
N ASP A 15 32.31 -3.25 4.51
CA ASP A 15 32.88 -3.30 3.17
C ASP A 15 33.26 -4.71 2.73
N ALA A 16 33.87 -5.49 3.63
CA ALA A 16 34.17 -6.89 3.36
C ALA A 16 32.89 -7.69 3.10
N ASN A 17 31.81 -7.43 3.84
CA ASN A 17 30.51 -8.06 3.60
C ASN A 17 29.89 -7.60 2.27
N ARG A 18 29.94 -6.31 1.93
CA ARG A 18 29.46 -5.79 0.63
C ARG A 18 30.20 -6.44 -0.52
N ALA A 19 31.53 -6.53 -0.45
CA ALA A 19 32.35 -7.17 -1.47
C ALA A 19 32.06 -8.69 -1.59
N LYS A 20 31.92 -9.38 -0.46
CA LYS A 20 31.53 -10.80 -0.44
C LYS A 20 30.16 -11.03 -1.09
N SER A 21 29.17 -10.22 -0.74
CA SER A 21 27.83 -10.30 -1.32
C SER A 21 27.82 -9.99 -2.82
N ARG A 22 28.61 -9.00 -3.27
CA ARG A 22 28.77 -8.66 -4.69
C ARG A 22 29.33 -9.84 -5.48
N ARG A 23 30.45 -10.42 -5.05
CA ARG A 23 31.05 -11.60 -5.69
C ARG A 23 30.10 -12.80 -5.73
N HIS A 24 29.37 -13.04 -4.65
CA HIS A 24 28.37 -14.11 -4.60
C HIS A 24 27.22 -13.86 -5.59
N TYR A 25 26.71 -12.62 -5.67
CA TYR A 25 25.66 -12.24 -6.60
C TYR A 25 26.13 -12.39 -8.06
N GLU A 26 27.30 -11.86 -8.40
CA GLU A 26 27.89 -11.98 -9.74
C GLU A 26 28.02 -13.45 -10.18
N LYS A 27 28.45 -14.35 -9.27
CA LYS A 27 28.55 -15.79 -9.55
C LYS A 27 27.17 -16.48 -9.71
N LYS A 28 26.10 -15.94 -9.12
CA LYS A 28 24.76 -16.57 -9.12
C LYS A 28 23.71 -15.83 -9.96
N LYS A 29 24.03 -14.67 -10.54
CA LYS A 29 23.07 -13.80 -11.23
C LYS A 29 22.26 -14.55 -12.30
N ASP A 30 22.91 -15.42 -13.08
CA ASP A 30 22.24 -16.16 -14.16
C ASP A 30 21.30 -17.23 -13.61
N LYS A 31 21.69 -17.93 -12.54
CA LYS A 31 20.80 -18.87 -11.85
C LYS A 31 19.57 -18.17 -11.25
N ILE A 32 19.78 -17.00 -10.65
CA ILE A 32 18.70 -16.18 -10.09
C ILE A 32 17.76 -15.72 -11.21
N ASN A 33 18.29 -15.20 -12.31
CA ASN A 33 17.52 -14.73 -13.46
C ASN A 33 16.76 -15.88 -14.14
N ASN A 34 17.38 -17.04 -14.33
CA ASN A 34 16.73 -18.22 -14.90
C ASN A 34 15.60 -18.73 -14.01
N LYS A 35 15.78 -18.73 -12.68
CA LYS A 35 14.71 -19.09 -11.73
C LYS A 35 13.54 -18.12 -11.85
N ARG A 36 13.80 -16.81 -11.87
CA ARG A 36 12.77 -15.77 -12.05
C ARG A 36 12.02 -15.92 -13.39
N ARG A 37 12.73 -16.18 -14.49
CA ARG A 37 12.11 -16.44 -15.80
C ARG A 37 11.20 -17.66 -15.76
N ARG A 38 11.63 -18.76 -15.13
CA ARG A 38 10.81 -19.97 -14.98
C ARG A 38 9.54 -19.72 -14.16
N GLU A 39 9.65 -18.99 -13.07
CA GLU A 39 8.49 -18.62 -12.23
C GLU A 39 7.50 -17.74 -13.01
N TYR A 40 7.99 -16.76 -13.78
CA TYR A 40 7.16 -15.94 -14.65
C TYR A 40 6.41 -16.77 -15.71
N HIS A 41 7.09 -17.69 -16.39
CA HIS A 41 6.44 -18.57 -17.37
C HIS A 41 5.42 -19.51 -16.74
N LYS A 42 5.68 -20.04 -15.53
CA LYS A 42 4.70 -20.86 -14.81
C LYS A 42 3.44 -20.08 -14.43
N ALA A 43 3.60 -18.85 -13.93
CA ALA A 43 2.46 -17.98 -13.61
C ALA A 43 1.63 -17.65 -14.86
N LYS A 44 2.29 -17.37 -15.99
CA LYS A 44 1.63 -17.08 -17.26
C LYS A 44 0.88 -18.31 -17.82
N ALA A 45 1.52 -19.48 -17.81
CA ALA A 45 0.89 -20.72 -18.29
C ALA A 45 -0.38 -21.09 -17.50
N HIS A 46 -0.45 -20.71 -16.22
CA HIS A 46 -1.63 -20.94 -15.39
C HIS A 46 -2.81 -20.00 -15.71
N THR A 47 -2.58 -18.94 -16.49
CA THR A 47 -3.61 -17.96 -16.86
C THR A 47 -4.29 -18.30 -18.20
N ASP A 48 -3.67 -19.17 -19.03
CA ASP A 48 -4.11 -19.43 -20.41
C ASP A 48 -4.98 -20.70 -20.58
N CYS A 49 -5.43 -21.35 -19.49
CA CYS A 49 -6.30 -22.54 -19.56
C CYS A 49 -7.80 -22.24 -19.35
N ALA A 50 -8.35 -21.30 -20.12
CA ALA A 50 -9.79 -21.24 -20.36
C ALA A 50 -10.06 -21.78 -21.79
N PRO A 51 -10.65 -22.98 -21.95
CA PRO A 51 -10.87 -23.56 -23.26
C PRO A 51 -12.15 -22.97 -23.86
N GLY A 52 -11.98 -22.01 -24.75
CA GLY A 52 -13.06 -21.40 -25.52
C GLY A 52 -12.48 -20.69 -26.72
N ILE A 53 -12.56 -21.36 -27.86
CA ILE A 53 -12.26 -20.91 -29.23
C ILE A 53 -12.52 -19.41 -29.39
N LEU A 54 -11.53 -18.66 -29.86
CA LEU A 54 -11.64 -17.67 -30.93
C LEU A 54 -10.23 -17.28 -31.38
N VAL A 55 -10.04 -17.33 -32.69
CA VAL A 55 -8.86 -16.91 -33.46
C VAL A 55 -8.21 -15.67 -32.83
N PRO A 56 -6.88 -15.61 -32.62
CA PRO A 56 -6.22 -14.38 -32.21
C PRO A 56 -6.51 -13.33 -33.30
N PRO A 57 -7.29 -12.28 -33.03
CA PRO A 57 -7.41 -11.20 -34.00
C PRO A 57 -5.99 -10.68 -34.22
N GLU A 58 -5.60 -10.55 -35.48
CA GLU A 58 -4.35 -9.91 -35.87
C GLU A 58 -4.21 -8.64 -35.05
N ARG A 59 -3.28 -8.66 -34.09
CA ARG A 59 -2.97 -7.51 -33.27
C ARG A 59 -2.24 -6.55 -34.19
N HIS A 60 -3.03 -5.80 -34.95
CA HIS A 60 -2.65 -4.54 -35.53
C HIS A 60 -2.10 -3.76 -34.35
N GLY A 61 -0.78 -3.70 -34.27
CA GLY A 61 -0.06 -2.93 -33.27
C GLY A 61 -0.34 -1.47 -33.57
N SER A 62 -1.52 -1.00 -33.16
CA SER A 62 -1.79 0.42 -33.00
C SER A 62 -0.71 0.90 -32.05
N ALA A 63 0.31 1.56 -32.60
CA ALA A 63 1.34 2.22 -31.84
C ALA A 63 0.62 3.07 -30.80
N LEU A 64 0.68 2.63 -29.54
CA LEU A 64 0.04 3.31 -28.42
C LEU A 64 0.53 4.75 -28.46
N GLN A 65 -0.36 5.66 -28.83
CA GLN A 65 -0.11 7.09 -28.75
C GLN A 65 0.45 7.38 -27.35
N PRO A 66 1.50 8.21 -27.20
CA PRO A 66 2.00 8.60 -25.90
C PRO A 66 0.84 9.15 -25.08
N GLN A 67 0.37 8.39 -24.09
CA GLN A 67 -0.67 8.88 -23.21
C GLN A 67 -0.09 10.02 -22.40
N ASP A 68 -0.86 11.11 -22.28
CA ASP A 68 -0.53 12.23 -21.41
C ASP A 68 -0.21 11.70 -20.00
N PRO A 69 1.01 11.92 -19.46
CA PRO A 69 1.39 11.49 -18.13
C PRO A 69 0.42 11.96 -17.05
N LEU A 70 -0.21 13.13 -17.21
CA LEU A 70 -1.20 13.64 -16.27
C LEU A 70 -2.45 12.75 -16.23
N HIS A 71 -2.94 12.31 -17.39
CA HIS A 71 -4.10 11.42 -17.49
C HIS A 71 -3.87 10.09 -16.76
N LEU A 72 -2.66 9.52 -16.86
CA LEU A 72 -2.30 8.28 -16.15
C LEU A 72 -2.39 8.44 -14.62
N TRP A 73 -1.96 9.58 -14.07
CA TRP A 73 -2.06 9.84 -12.64
C TRP A 73 -3.49 10.10 -12.19
N MET A 74 -4.31 10.73 -13.03
CA MET A 74 -5.74 10.88 -12.75
C MET A 74 -6.46 9.52 -12.73
N GLU A 75 -6.14 8.63 -13.66
CA GLU A 75 -6.65 7.24 -13.63
C GLU A 75 -6.18 6.51 -12.35
N GLN A 76 -4.93 6.73 -11.93
CA GLN A 76 -4.40 6.17 -10.70
C GLN A 76 -5.12 6.68 -9.45
N ASN A 77 -5.49 7.98 -9.40
CA ASN A 77 -6.32 8.55 -8.35
C ASN A 77 -7.67 7.83 -8.27
N ASP A 78 -8.34 7.60 -9.40
CA ASP A 78 -9.63 6.91 -9.42
C ASP A 78 -9.53 5.44 -9.01
N ARG A 79 -8.45 4.75 -9.39
CA ARG A 79 -8.15 3.40 -8.88
C ARG A 79 -7.96 3.39 -7.35
N ILE A 80 -7.33 4.42 -6.80
CA ILE A 80 -7.17 4.57 -5.33
C ILE A 80 -8.53 4.82 -4.67
N LYS A 81 -9.37 5.72 -5.20
CA LYS A 81 -10.74 5.95 -4.70
C LYS A 81 -11.57 4.66 -4.70
N ASN A 82 -11.55 3.92 -5.81
CA ASN A 82 -12.27 2.66 -5.93
C ASN A 82 -11.76 1.62 -4.92
N ARG A 83 -10.45 1.60 -4.65
CA ARG A 83 -9.87 0.73 -3.63
C ARG A 83 -10.23 1.16 -2.21
N LEU A 84 -10.28 2.47 -1.93
CA LEU A 84 -10.76 2.99 -0.66
C LEU A 84 -12.21 2.56 -0.43
N LEU A 85 -13.09 2.76 -1.41
CA LEU A 85 -14.49 2.34 -1.35
C LEU A 85 -14.65 0.83 -1.13
N LYS A 86 -13.76 0.02 -1.71
CA LYS A 86 -13.75 -1.43 -1.46
C LYS A 86 -13.34 -1.81 -0.03
N ILE A 87 -12.49 -1.00 0.61
CA ILE A 87 -12.07 -1.23 2.00
C ILE A 87 -13.16 -0.75 2.96
N THR A 88 -13.72 0.44 2.73
CA THR A 88 -14.73 1.02 3.62
C THR A 88 -16.11 0.42 3.41
N GLY A 89 -16.44 0.00 2.18
CA GLY A 89 -17.74 -0.54 1.76
C GLY A 89 -18.88 0.50 1.74
N LYS A 90 -18.85 1.45 2.67
CA LYS A 90 -19.87 2.47 2.93
C LYS A 90 -19.23 3.82 3.27
N GLU A 91 -20.05 4.72 3.81
CA GLU A 91 -19.61 5.96 4.43
C GLU A 91 -18.52 5.71 5.48
N PRO A 92 -17.46 6.52 5.52
CA PRO A 92 -16.30 6.19 6.34
C PRO A 92 -16.57 6.20 7.85
N ALA A 93 -17.48 7.05 8.35
CA ALA A 93 -17.85 7.06 9.76
C ALA A 93 -18.52 5.74 10.17
N ILE A 94 -19.42 5.21 9.34
CA ILE A 94 -20.07 3.90 9.55
C ILE A 94 -19.03 2.79 9.53
N PHE A 95 -18.07 2.82 8.59
CA PHE A 95 -16.99 1.85 8.54
C PHE A 95 -16.17 1.83 9.84
N VAL A 96 -15.77 3.00 10.37
CA VAL A 96 -14.99 3.08 11.61
C VAL A 96 -15.83 2.63 12.82
N ASP A 97 -17.13 2.95 12.86
CA ASP A 97 -18.01 2.46 13.93
C ASP A 97 -18.17 0.94 13.90
N GLU A 98 -18.34 0.34 12.72
CA GLU A 98 -18.49 -1.11 12.54
C GLU A 98 -17.24 -1.88 13.00
N ILE A 99 -16.03 -1.41 12.65
CA ILE A 99 -14.80 -2.06 13.12
C ILE A 99 -14.57 -1.86 14.62
N SER A 100 -15.01 -0.73 15.18
CA SER A 100 -14.94 -0.44 16.62
C SER A 100 -15.90 -1.35 17.40
N LEU A 101 -17.12 -1.54 16.89
CA LEU A 101 -18.10 -2.50 17.42
C LEU A 101 -17.58 -3.93 17.40
N ARG A 102 -16.94 -4.34 16.29
CA ARG A 102 -16.35 -5.67 16.17
C ARG A 102 -15.27 -5.86 17.23
N TYR A 103 -14.37 -4.89 17.38
CA TYR A 103 -13.35 -4.89 18.43
C TYR A 103 -13.94 -4.96 19.85
N LEU A 104 -15.00 -4.21 20.14
CA LEU A 104 -15.67 -4.26 21.45
C LEU A 104 -16.32 -5.62 21.74
N SER A 105 -16.63 -6.39 20.69
CA SER A 105 -17.24 -7.72 20.80
C SER A 105 -16.21 -8.83 20.94
N ASP A 106 -15.11 -8.77 20.20
CA ASP A 106 -14.10 -9.85 20.14
C ASP A 106 -12.81 -9.55 20.93
N GLY A 107 -12.56 -8.29 21.30
CA GLY A 107 -11.32 -7.84 21.94
C GLY A 107 -10.08 -7.90 21.05
N ASN A 108 -10.24 -8.14 19.75
CA ASN A 108 -9.13 -8.42 18.83
C ASN A 108 -8.60 -7.15 18.14
N LYS A 109 -7.40 -6.72 18.57
CA LYS A 109 -6.70 -5.54 18.03
C LYS A 109 -6.16 -5.77 16.62
N ASP A 110 -5.97 -7.01 16.18
CA ASP A 110 -5.37 -7.33 14.88
C ASP A 110 -6.27 -6.87 13.73
N THR A 111 -7.59 -6.86 13.92
CA THR A 111 -8.54 -6.35 12.93
C THR A 111 -8.33 -4.86 12.69
N LEU A 112 -8.25 -4.06 13.76
CA LEU A 112 -7.97 -2.62 13.69
C LEU A 112 -6.61 -2.36 13.05
N HIS A 113 -5.58 -3.08 13.49
CA HIS A 113 -4.22 -2.93 12.96
C HIS A 113 -4.13 -3.29 11.46
N THR A 114 -4.86 -4.33 11.03
CA THR A 114 -4.93 -4.74 9.63
C THR A 114 -5.55 -3.63 8.78
N HIS A 115 -6.66 -3.04 9.21
CA HIS A 115 -7.30 -1.93 8.50
C HIS A 115 -6.42 -0.68 8.47
N ALA A 116 -5.81 -0.29 9.60
CA ALA A 116 -4.86 0.82 9.66
C ALA A 116 -3.70 0.62 8.68
N THR A 117 -3.13 -0.60 8.61
CA THR A 117 -2.06 -0.94 7.68
C THR A 117 -2.50 -0.87 6.22
N GLN A 118 -3.71 -1.32 5.89
CA GLN A 118 -4.25 -1.25 4.53
C GLN A 118 -4.50 0.19 4.09
N LEU A 119 -5.09 1.01 4.95
CA LEU A 119 -5.35 2.42 4.71
C LEU A 119 -4.04 3.22 4.62
N GLY A 120 -3.04 2.94 5.46
CA GLY A 120 -1.72 3.56 5.38
C GLY A 120 -0.99 3.26 4.07
N LYS A 121 -1.20 2.09 3.46
CA LYS A 121 -0.68 1.79 2.11
C LYS A 121 -1.37 2.65 1.04
N LEU A 122 -2.68 2.86 1.14
CA LEU A 122 -3.42 3.76 0.26
C LEU A 122 -2.97 5.21 0.42
N GLN A 123 -2.78 5.67 1.67
CA GLN A 123 -2.31 7.01 1.98
C GLN A 123 -0.96 7.30 1.33
N LYS A 124 0.00 6.37 1.42
CA LYS A 124 1.30 6.50 0.73
C LYS A 124 1.15 6.57 -0.80
N ALA A 125 0.24 5.76 -1.36
CA ALA A 125 0.00 5.75 -2.80
C ALA A 125 -0.62 7.08 -3.29
N ILE A 126 -1.57 7.64 -2.55
CA ILE A 126 -2.22 8.90 -2.93
C ILE A 126 -1.28 10.10 -2.76
N TYR A 127 -0.42 10.12 -1.73
CA TYR A 127 0.60 11.18 -1.60
C TYR A 127 1.58 11.17 -2.76
N ARG A 128 2.00 9.99 -3.22
CA ARG A 128 2.81 9.90 -4.43
C ARG A 128 2.06 10.47 -5.64
N CYS A 129 0.80 10.09 -5.83
CA CYS A 129 -0.03 10.62 -6.90
C CYS A 129 -0.16 12.16 -6.84
N GLN A 130 -0.40 12.71 -5.65
CA GLN A 130 -0.52 14.15 -5.42
C GLN A 130 0.76 14.90 -5.79
N ASN A 131 1.91 14.40 -5.37
CA ASN A 131 3.20 15.03 -5.68
C ASN A 131 3.49 15.04 -7.18
N GLU A 132 3.16 13.95 -7.89
CA GLU A 132 3.38 13.84 -9.33
C GLU A 132 2.44 14.77 -10.11
N VAL A 133 1.16 14.83 -9.73
CA VAL A 133 0.20 15.78 -10.32
C VAL A 133 0.63 17.23 -10.06
N LEU A 134 1.07 17.55 -8.84
CA LEU A 134 1.63 18.88 -8.51
C LEU A 134 2.84 19.22 -9.39
N THR A 135 3.71 18.24 -9.64
CA THR A 135 4.91 18.44 -10.47
C THR A 135 4.56 18.68 -11.94
N LEU A 136 3.57 17.97 -12.47
CA LEU A 136 3.19 18.03 -13.89
C LEU A 136 2.27 19.21 -14.24
N ALA A 137 1.30 19.52 -13.36
CA ALA A 137 0.22 20.46 -13.63
C ALA A 137 0.13 21.62 -12.62
N GLY A 138 0.94 21.63 -11.55
CA GLY A 138 0.85 22.64 -10.50
C GLY A 138 -0.40 22.50 -9.61
N MET A 139 -0.80 23.60 -8.96
CA MET A 139 -2.00 23.65 -8.11
C MET A 139 -3.27 23.93 -8.94
N GLY A 140 -3.53 23.09 -9.95
CA GLY A 140 -4.70 23.17 -10.81
C GLY A 140 -5.93 22.38 -10.29
N PRO A 141 -7.01 22.32 -11.09
CA PRO A 141 -8.20 21.51 -10.79
C PRO A 141 -7.89 20.03 -10.51
N GLU A 142 -6.94 19.46 -11.25
CA GLU A 142 -6.48 18.07 -11.10
C GLU A 142 -5.85 17.84 -9.72
N TYR A 143 -4.99 18.76 -9.29
CA TYR A 143 -4.37 18.71 -7.97
C TYR A 143 -5.45 18.76 -6.87
N HIS A 144 -6.42 19.67 -6.97
CA HIS A 144 -7.51 19.75 -5.99
C HIS A 144 -8.39 18.48 -5.98
N ALA A 145 -8.59 17.83 -7.13
CA ALA A 145 -9.32 16.57 -7.20
C ALA A 145 -8.58 15.42 -6.49
N VAL A 146 -7.25 15.38 -6.59
CA VAL A 146 -6.41 14.43 -5.83
C VAL A 146 -6.38 14.81 -4.35
N ASP A 147 -6.23 16.08 -4.02
CA ASP A 147 -6.16 16.59 -2.64
C ASP A 147 -7.42 16.27 -1.83
N LYS A 148 -8.61 16.38 -2.43
CA LYS A 148 -9.86 15.91 -1.81
C LYS A 148 -9.79 14.43 -1.40
N THR A 149 -9.18 13.60 -2.24
CA THR A 149 -9.00 12.17 -1.97
C THR A 149 -7.95 11.94 -0.88
N VAL A 150 -6.88 12.73 -0.87
CA VAL A 150 -5.85 12.73 0.18
C VAL A 150 -6.46 13.07 1.54
N ILE A 151 -7.23 14.15 1.62
CA ILE A 151 -7.89 14.61 2.84
C ILE A 151 -8.81 13.50 3.36
N LEU A 152 -9.65 12.92 2.50
CA LEU A 152 -10.55 11.83 2.86
C LEU A 152 -9.78 10.63 3.44
N ILE A 153 -8.76 10.13 2.75
CA ILE A 153 -7.97 8.98 3.24
C ILE A 153 -7.29 9.31 4.56
N ARG A 154 -6.69 10.50 4.68
CA ARG A 154 -6.01 10.94 5.92
C ARG A 154 -6.97 10.99 7.10
N THR A 155 -8.18 11.52 6.89
CA THR A 155 -9.22 11.58 7.92
C THR A 155 -9.59 10.19 8.42
N ILE A 156 -9.82 9.24 7.50
CA ILE A 156 -10.17 7.86 7.86
C ILE A 156 -9.03 7.16 8.59
N VAL A 157 -7.79 7.32 8.12
CA VAL A 157 -6.60 6.79 8.80
C VAL A 157 -6.53 7.32 10.23
N GLY A 158 -6.69 8.63 10.41
CA GLY A 158 -6.66 9.27 11.73
C GLY A 158 -7.73 8.70 12.68
N TRP A 159 -8.95 8.48 12.20
CA TRP A 159 -10.02 7.88 13.00
C TRP A 159 -9.72 6.43 13.40
N VAL A 160 -9.22 5.61 12.47
CA VAL A 160 -8.86 4.21 12.79
C VAL A 160 -7.68 4.15 13.75
N GLU A 161 -6.68 5.01 13.57
CA GLU A 161 -5.52 5.11 14.46
C GLU A 161 -5.91 5.62 15.85
N GLU A 162 -6.84 6.57 15.96
CA GLU A 162 -7.40 7.02 17.23
C GLU A 162 -8.03 5.85 18.00
N VAL A 163 -8.93 5.09 17.36
CA VAL A 163 -9.54 3.90 17.98
C VAL A 163 -8.46 2.88 18.41
N LEU A 164 -7.47 2.65 17.56
CA LEU A 164 -6.37 1.73 17.86
C LEU A 164 -5.53 2.21 19.06
N CYS A 165 -5.26 3.50 19.18
CA CYS A 165 -4.52 4.09 20.31
C CYS A 165 -5.25 3.82 21.64
N TYR A 166 -6.57 4.07 21.70
CA TYR A 166 -7.34 3.75 22.91
C TYR A 166 -7.45 2.24 23.15
N ALA A 167 -7.60 1.45 22.09
CA ALA A 167 -7.60 -0.01 22.19
C ALA A 167 -6.27 -0.57 22.74
N MET A 168 -5.15 0.12 22.52
CA MET A 168 -3.85 -0.26 23.10
C MET A 168 -3.78 -0.06 24.61
N VAL A 169 -4.56 0.88 25.17
CA VAL A 169 -4.66 1.12 26.61
C VAL A 169 -5.57 0.06 27.24
N GLU A 170 -6.87 0.10 26.96
CA GLU A 170 -7.84 -0.84 27.52
C GLU A 170 -9.15 -0.86 26.71
N LEU A 171 -9.89 -1.98 26.78
CA LEU A 171 -11.20 -2.15 26.14
C LEU A 171 -12.27 -1.19 26.72
N SER A 172 -12.20 -0.93 28.02
CA SER A 172 -13.09 -0.03 28.78
C SER A 172 -13.08 1.39 28.22
N GLU A 173 -11.90 1.94 27.89
CA GLU A 173 -11.76 3.28 27.34
C GLU A 173 -12.40 3.43 25.96
N VAL A 174 -12.24 2.44 25.08
CA VAL A 174 -12.89 2.46 23.76
C VAL A 174 -14.42 2.42 23.91
N ARG A 175 -14.94 1.64 24.86
CA ARG A 175 -16.36 1.59 25.17
C ARG A 175 -16.87 2.94 25.68
N ARG A 176 -16.19 3.51 26.67
CA ARG A 176 -16.53 4.78 27.30
C ARG A 176 -16.58 5.91 26.26
N LEU A 177 -15.51 6.07 25.46
CA LEU A 177 -15.47 7.09 24.42
C LEU A 177 -16.57 6.92 23.37
N ARG A 178 -16.89 5.68 22.99
CA ARG A 178 -17.96 5.44 22.02
C ARG A 178 -19.33 5.82 22.57
N GLU A 179 -19.61 5.49 23.82
CA GLU A 179 -20.87 5.81 24.52
C GLU A 179 -21.03 7.33 24.71
N GLU A 180 -19.93 8.02 25.03
CA GLU A 180 -19.88 9.48 25.18
C GLU A 180 -19.83 10.25 23.85
N ARG A 181 -19.76 9.56 22.71
CA ARG A 181 -19.50 10.14 21.39
C ARG A 181 -18.20 10.97 21.31
N GLY A 182 -17.17 10.51 22.02
CA GLY A 182 -15.89 11.19 22.14
C GLY A 182 -14.92 10.96 20.97
N PHE A 183 -15.20 10.04 20.04
CA PHE A 183 -14.34 9.84 18.88
C PHE A 183 -14.52 10.92 17.82
N MET A 184 -13.44 11.28 17.12
CA MET A 184 -13.49 12.32 16.09
C MET A 184 -14.48 12.02 14.97
N TYR A 185 -14.69 10.75 14.63
CA TYR A 185 -15.64 10.35 13.58
C TYR A 185 -17.11 10.51 13.97
N GLN A 186 -17.42 10.78 15.25
CA GLN A 186 -18.78 10.93 15.77
C GLN A 186 -19.20 12.39 15.95
N ILE A 187 -18.25 13.33 15.87
CA ILE A 187 -18.45 14.76 16.14
C ILE A 187 -18.65 15.57 14.85
N GLY A 188 -18.18 15.05 13.70
CA GLY A 188 -18.35 15.66 12.38
C GLY A 188 -19.56 15.11 11.63
#